data_AF-A0A8R7RFI0-F1
#
_entry.id   AF-A0A8R7RFI0-F1
#
_cell.length_a   1.000
_cell.length_b   1.000
_cell.length_c   1.000
_cell.angle_alpha   90.00
_cell.angle_beta   90.00
_cell.angle_gamma   90.00
#
_symmetry.space_group_name_H-M   'P 1'
#
loop_
_entity.id
_entity.type
_entity.pdbx_description
1 polymer ?
#
loop_
_entity_poly.entity_id
_entity_poly.type
_entity_poly.pdbx_seq_one_letter_code
_entity_poly.pdbx_strand_id
1 'polypeptide(L)' 'MNWIGRKIHLYNVNIGLYMLDWWERYLFNTLMLCLLWYILRYLIVFFQSNLETILQGANYLLQGS' A
#
# COMPACT_ATOMS: atom_id res chain seq x y z
N MET A 1 11.39 6.70 -24.34
CA MET A 1 11.09 7.20 -22.97
C MET A 1 12.22 8.11 -22.51
N ASN A 2 12.03 9.42 -22.60
CA ASN A 2 13.09 10.38 -22.30
C ASN A 2 13.22 10.55 -20.77
N TRP A 3 14.39 10.26 -20.21
CA TRP A 3 14.65 10.37 -18.77
C TRP A 3 14.41 11.79 -18.24
N ILE A 4 14.64 12.80 -19.08
CA ILE A 4 14.31 14.21 -18.81
C ILE A 4 12.81 14.44 -18.55
N GLY A 5 11.94 13.80 -19.33
CA GLY A 5 10.49 13.98 -19.21
C GLY A 5 9.94 13.44 -17.88
N ARG A 6 10.52 12.33 -17.39
CA ARG A 6 10.18 11.79 -16.07
C ARG A 6 10.60 12.73 -14.94
N LYS A 7 11.76 13.38 -15.04
CA LYS A 7 12.19 14.35 -14.03
C LYS A 7 11.24 15.55 -13.98
N ILE A 8 10.88 16.12 -15.13
CA ILE A 8 9.98 17.28 -15.22
C ILE A 8 8.63 16.96 -14.59
N HIS A 9 8.05 15.79 -14.87
CA HIS A 9 6.79 15.37 -14.27
C HIS A 9 6.88 15.25 -12.75
N LEU A 10 7.94 14.63 -12.23
CA LEU A 10 8.16 14.51 -10.78
C LEU A 10 8.33 15.89 -10.11
N TYR A 11 9.03 16.83 -10.75
CA TYR A 11 9.15 18.20 -10.24
C TYR A 11 7.80 18.91 -10.22
N ASN A 12 6.99 18.78 -11.27
CA ASN A 12 5.67 19.39 -11.33
C ASN A 12 4.72 18.85 -10.24
N VAL A 13 4.76 17.54 -10.00
CA VAL A 13 3.97 16.89 -8.92
C VAL A 13 4.45 17.36 -7.56
N ASN A 14 5.76 17.41 -7.33
CA ASN A 14 6.33 17.83 -6.04
C ASN A 14 6.05 19.31 -5.74
N ILE A 15 6.11 20.17 -6.76
CA ILE A 15 5.72 21.58 -6.64
C ILE A 15 4.22 21.70 -6.40
N GLY A 16 3.37 20.93 -7.09
CA GLY A 16 1.92 20.93 -6.86
C GLY A 16 1.53 20.51 -5.43
N LEU A 17 2.19 19.50 -4.88
CA LEU A 17 2.07 19.12 -3.46
C LEU A 17 2.58 20.23 -2.53
N TYR A 18 3.57 21.01 -2.97
CA TYR A 18 4.05 22.20 -2.26
C TYR A 18 3.17 23.44 -2.45
N MET A 19 2.22 23.44 -3.39
CA MET A 19 1.28 24.54 -3.59
C MET A 19 0.00 24.39 -2.76
N LEU A 20 -0.26 23.19 -2.22
CA LEU A 20 -1.34 23.00 -1.24
C LEU A 20 -1.10 23.90 -0.02
N ASP A 21 -2.20 24.49 0.44
CA ASP A 21 -2.24 25.27 1.67
C ASP A 21 -1.72 24.43 2.83
N TRP A 22 -1.12 25.07 3.84
CA TRP A 22 -0.43 24.33 4.91
C TRP A 22 -1.39 23.36 5.61
N TRP A 23 -2.67 23.73 5.75
CA TRP A 23 -3.74 22.88 6.29
C TRP A 23 -4.11 21.70 5.38
N GLU A 24 -4.19 21.92 4.06
CA GLU A 24 -4.52 20.87 3.09
C GLU A 24 -3.42 19.80 3.02
N ARG A 25 -2.14 20.19 3.20
CA ARG A 25 -1.02 19.24 3.29
C ARG A 25 -1.16 18.30 4.48
N TYR A 26 -1.58 18.81 5.64
CA TYR A 26 -1.83 17.96 6.80
C TYR A 26 -2.96 16.97 6.52
N LEU A 27 -4.07 17.44 5.94
CA LEU A 27 -5.20 16.59 5.61
C LEU A 27 -4.80 15.50 4.60
N PHE A 28 -4.07 15.86 3.54
CA PHE A 28 -3.59 14.91 2.54
C PHE A 28 -2.61 13.88 3.14
N ASN A 29 -1.69 14.30 4.00
CA ASN A 29 -0.74 13.40 4.65
C ASN A 29 -1.44 12.44 5.62
N THR A 30 -2.41 12.93 6.40
CA THR A 30 -3.23 12.09 7.28
C THR A 30 -4.04 11.07 6.48
N LEU A 31 -4.67 11.48 5.37
CA LEU A 31 -5.40 10.56 4.49
C LEU A 31 -4.48 9.50 3.89
N MET A 32 -3.31 9.89 3.39
CA MET A 32 -2.31 8.95 2.85
C MET A 32 -1.86 7.94 3.91
N LEU A 33 -1.62 8.38 5.14
CA LEU A 33 -1.24 7.50 6.25
C LEU A 33 -2.38 6.55 6.63
N CYS A 34 -3.63 7.03 6.70
CA CYS A 34 -4.80 6.20 6.97
C CYS A 34 -5.03 5.16 5.87
N LEU A 35 -4.86 5.55 4.60
CA LEU A 35 -4.96 4.64 3.45
C LEU A 35 -3.88 3.56 3.49
N LEU A 36 -2.63 3.95 3.74
CA LEU A 36 -1.52 3.02 3.87
C LEU A 36 -1.75 2.03 5.02
N TRP A 37 -2.19 2.52 6.17
CA TRP A 37 -2.55 1.67 7.31
C TRP A 37 -3.67 0.68 6.97
N TYR A 38 -4.71 1.13 6.25
CA TYR A 38 -5.82 0.29 5.83
C TYR A 38 -5.36 -0.82 4.87
N ILE A 39 -4.52 -0.48 3.88
CA ILE A 39 -3.96 -1.44 2.93
C ILE A 39 -3.09 -2.48 3.64
N LEU A 40 -2.23 -2.05 4.58
CA LEU A 40 -1.41 -2.95 5.37
C LEU A 40 -2.26 -3.92 6.19
N ARG A 41 -3.31 -3.41 6.87
CA ARG A 41 -4.22 -4.26 7.63
C ARG A 41 -4.94 -5.27 6.74
N TYR A 42 -5.41 -4.84 5.57
CA TYR A 42 -6.05 -5.71 4.60
C TYR A 42 -5.10 -6.81 4.12
N LEU A 43 -3.85 -6.44 3.77
CA LEU A 43 -2.81 -7.40 3.36
C LEU A 43 -2.50 -8.41 4.46
N ILE A 44 -2.30 -7.96 5.70
CA ILE A 44 -1.99 -8.84 6.83
C ILE A 44 -3.10 -9.87 7.02
N VAL A 45 -4.37 -9.43 7.02
CA VAL A 45 -5.53 -10.32 7.16
C VAL A 45 -5.60 -11.30 5.99
N PHE A 46 -5.40 -10.81 4.77
CA PHE A 46 -5.38 -11.66 3.58
C PHE A 46 -4.29 -12.74 3.67
N PHE A 47 -3.05 -12.36 4.03
CA PHE A 47 -1.96 -13.32 4.19
C PHE A 47 -2.24 -14.32 5.31
N GLN A 48 -2.82 -13.88 6.42
CA GLN A 48 -3.20 -14.77 7.51
C GLN A 48 -4.22 -15.82 7.05
N SER A 49 -5.29 -15.42 6.36
CA SER A 49 -6.30 -16.35 5.85
C SER A 49 -5.72 -17.34 4.83
N ASN A 50 -4.80 -16.90 3.97
CA ASN A 50 -4.12 -17.78 3.02
C ASN A 50 -3.22 -18.80 3.73
N LEU A 51 -2.46 -18.38 4.75
CA LEU A 51 -1.62 -19.27 5.54
C LEU A 51 -2.45 -20.33 6.28
N GLU A 52 -3.54 -19.93 6.91
CA GLU A 52 -4.46 -20.86 7.60
C GLU A 52 -5.04 -21.89 6.62
N THR A 53 -5.41 -21.47 5.41
CA THR A 53 -5.90 -22.37 4.35
C THR A 53 -4.83 -23.38 3.92
N ILE A 54 -3.58 -22.93 3.74
CA ILE A 54 -2.46 -23.81 3.36
C ILE A 54 -2.07 -24.77 4.48
N LEU A 55 -2.14 -24.34 5.74
CA LEU A 55 -1.85 -25.20 6.89
C LEU A 55 -2.92 -26.28 7.07
N GLN A 56 -4.20 -25.93 6.93
CA GLN A 56 -5.29 -26.93 6.88
C GLN A 56 -5.08 -27.89 5.70
N GLY A 57 -4.77 -27.31 4.53
CA GLY A 57 -4.03 -27.88 3.40
C GLY A 57 -3.14 -29.08 3.72
N ALA A 58 -2.05 -28.76 4.38
CA ALA A 58 -1.00 -29.72 4.71
C ALA A 58 -1.49 -30.77 5.72
N ASN A 59 -2.28 -30.37 6.72
CA ASN A 59 -2.73 -31.29 7.77
C ASN A 59 -3.66 -32.40 7.27
N TYR A 60 -4.56 -32.12 6.32
CA TYR A 60 -5.40 -33.18 5.74
C TYR A 60 -4.59 -34.19 4.91
N LEU A 61 -3.52 -33.76 4.24
CA LEU A 61 -2.65 -34.66 3.48
C LEU A 61 -1.84 -35.58 4.40
N LEU A 62 -1.37 -35.05 5.53
CA LEU A 62 -0.60 -35.81 6.52
C LEU A 62 -1.45 -36.81 7.31
N GLN A 63 -2.74 -36.53 7.51
CA GLN A 63 -3.66 -37.43 8.22
C GLN A 63 -4.28 -38.49 7.30
N GLY A 64 -4.22 -38.29 5.97
CA GLY A 64 -4.72 -39.21 4.95
C GLY A 64 -3.67 -40.18 4.38
N SER A 65 -2.40 -40.11 4.81
CA SER A 65 -1.33 -41.07 4.47
C SER A 65 -1.07 -42.06 5.59
#